data_AF-A0A251QGW7-F1
#
_entry.id   AF-A0A251QGW7-F1
#
_cell.length_a   1.000
_cell.length_b   1.000
_cell.length_c   1.000
_cell.angle_alpha   90.00
_cell.angle_beta   90.00
_cell.angle_gamma   90.00
#
_symmetry.space_group_name_H-M   'P 1'
#
loop_
_entity.id
_entity.type
_entity.pdbx_description
1 polymer ?
#
loop_
_entity_poly.entity_id
_entity_poly.type
_entity_poly.pdbx_seq_one_letter_code
_entity_poly.pdbx_strand_id
1 'polypeptide(L)'
;MLIQPVNPIKPTTNISLSSKYSTPNTFPTLPSKPKTLKFKVLCCSPSPTPNPPSSSSSSSSPIQAVISILQIIPDWADSIKERGFRQNRTLYDHEKWVHHRSSYRHLRHFLTSLSSRVILSLIPPVIAFTLVAVVIASYNSAVSLNWLPGFFPVLRSSTLPYQLTAPALALLLVFRTEASYSRFEEGRKAWTKVIAGANDFARQIISAVENSGDAQLKKALLQYIVAFPVALKCHVVYGSDIRQDLQNLLELDDLLVVLNSKHRPSCIIEFISQSLRLLNLEDSRRIMLVGVLIEEPFPMLPLDDLCNSVQTNVSEALAREKLIQARLAAKGKIQPEQQFQNGQPKS
;
A
#
# COMPACT_ATOMS: atom_id res chain seq x y z
N MET A 1 8.71 77.90 5.20
CA MET A 1 9.24 77.06 4.11
C MET A 1 8.60 75.69 4.21
N LEU A 2 7.51 75.49 3.47
CA LEU A 2 6.78 74.23 3.32
C LEU A 2 7.10 73.71 1.92
N ILE A 3 7.60 72.48 1.81
CA ILE A 3 7.95 71.84 0.54
C ILE A 3 6.90 70.77 0.23
N GLN A 4 6.27 70.87 -0.94
CA GLN A 4 5.56 69.81 -1.68
C GLN A 4 6.35 69.53 -3.00
N PRO A 5 5.96 68.58 -3.86
CA PRO A 5 5.76 67.13 -3.67
C PRO A 5 6.48 66.31 -4.79
N VAL A 6 6.46 64.96 -4.75
CA VAL A 6 6.80 64.13 -5.92
C VAL A 6 5.75 63.02 -6.11
N ASN A 7 5.20 62.93 -7.33
CA ASN A 7 4.14 62.02 -7.80
C ASN A 7 4.65 60.61 -8.16
N PRO A 8 3.84 59.55 -8.02
CA PRO A 8 4.16 58.22 -8.54
C PRO A 8 3.75 58.03 -10.02
N ILE A 9 4.60 57.32 -10.74
CA ILE A 9 4.55 57.02 -12.19
C ILE A 9 3.51 55.91 -12.48
N LYS A 10 2.63 56.16 -13.47
CA LYS A 10 1.76 55.16 -14.12
C LYS A 10 2.52 54.45 -15.25
N PRO A 11 2.22 53.17 -15.54
CA PRO A 11 2.37 52.63 -16.88
C PRO A 11 1.01 52.32 -17.51
N THR A 12 0.67 53.07 -18.55
CA THR A 12 -0.30 52.71 -19.57
C THR A 12 0.45 52.20 -20.79
N THR A 13 0.13 51.01 -21.28
CA THR A 13 0.24 50.67 -22.70
C THR A 13 -0.66 49.49 -23.01
N ASN A 14 -1.70 49.78 -23.80
CA ASN A 14 -2.60 48.82 -24.42
C ASN A 14 -1.90 48.17 -25.62
N ILE A 15 -1.93 46.85 -25.71
CA ILE A 15 -1.89 46.15 -27.01
C ILE A 15 -3.01 45.11 -26.99
N SER A 16 -3.97 45.33 -27.89
CA SER A 16 -5.10 44.46 -28.19
C SER A 16 -4.65 43.20 -28.92
N LEU A 17 -5.14 42.03 -28.51
CA LEU A 17 -5.16 40.83 -29.33
C LEU A 17 -6.54 40.18 -29.27
N SER A 18 -7.03 39.95 -30.48
CA SER A 18 -8.38 39.57 -30.87
C SER A 18 -8.94 38.34 -30.15
N SER A 19 -10.20 38.49 -29.77
CA SER A 19 -11.20 37.44 -29.54
C SER A 19 -11.14 36.34 -30.62
N LYS A 20 -11.10 35.09 -30.17
CA LYS A 20 -11.87 33.94 -30.71
C LYS A 20 -11.74 32.76 -29.72
N TYR A 21 -12.47 32.84 -28.61
CA TYR A 21 -12.83 31.64 -27.85
C TYR A 21 -14.35 31.62 -27.75
N SER A 22 -14.95 30.71 -28.51
CA SER A 22 -16.37 30.41 -28.42
C SER A 22 -16.69 29.92 -27.02
N THR A 23 -17.46 30.70 -26.29
CA THR A 23 -18.14 30.27 -25.08
C THR A 23 -19.29 29.34 -25.48
N PRO A 24 -19.37 28.10 -25.01
CA PRO A 24 -20.67 27.45 -24.93
C PRO A 24 -21.37 28.07 -23.71
N ASN A 25 -22.27 29.02 -23.97
CA ASN A 25 -23.28 29.45 -23.02
C ASN A 25 -24.18 28.23 -22.71
N THR A 26 -23.78 27.43 -21.73
CA THR A 26 -24.64 26.38 -21.16
C THR A 26 -24.61 26.55 -19.65
N PHE A 27 -25.54 27.33 -19.13
CA PHE A 27 -25.92 27.22 -17.73
C PHE A 27 -26.29 25.76 -17.45
N PRO A 28 -25.73 25.09 -16.42
CA PRO A 28 -26.25 23.79 -16.02
C PRO A 28 -27.64 24.02 -15.43
N THR A 29 -28.66 23.59 -16.15
CA THR A 29 -30.03 23.48 -15.62
C THR A 29 -30.00 22.54 -14.42
N LEU A 30 -30.40 23.08 -13.27
CA LEU A 30 -30.59 22.33 -12.04
C LEU A 30 -31.60 21.20 -12.32
N PRO A 31 -31.28 19.92 -12.04
CA PRO A 31 -32.24 18.84 -12.26
C PRO A 31 -33.42 19.00 -11.30
N SER A 32 -34.56 19.42 -11.84
CA SER A 32 -35.85 19.45 -11.17
C SER A 32 -36.38 18.01 -11.04
N LYS A 33 -35.92 17.31 -10.00
CA LYS A 33 -36.63 16.22 -9.29
C LYS A 33 -35.67 15.58 -8.28
N PRO A 34 -36.06 15.41 -7.01
CA PRO A 34 -35.27 14.59 -6.09
C PRO A 34 -35.30 13.16 -6.61
N LYS A 35 -34.16 12.66 -7.10
CA LYS A 35 -33.98 11.23 -7.30
C LYS A 35 -34.08 10.61 -5.91
N THR A 36 -35.18 9.90 -5.64
CA THR A 36 -35.31 9.04 -4.49
C THR A 36 -34.08 8.13 -4.45
N LEU A 37 -33.19 8.37 -3.48
CA LEU A 37 -32.08 7.48 -3.15
C LEU A 37 -32.69 6.17 -2.67
N LYS A 38 -33.01 5.27 -3.61
CA LYS A 38 -33.27 3.88 -3.28
C LYS A 38 -31.94 3.29 -2.85
N PHE A 39 -31.75 3.19 -1.54
CA PHE A 39 -30.68 2.41 -0.91
C PHE A 39 -30.93 0.94 -1.27
N LYS A 40 -30.51 0.53 -2.47
CA LYS A 40 -30.51 -0.87 -2.86
C LYS A 40 -29.29 -1.48 -2.18
N VAL A 41 -29.51 -2.05 -1.00
CA VAL A 41 -28.55 -2.94 -0.35
C VAL A 41 -28.28 -4.06 -1.35
N LEU A 42 -27.16 -3.98 -2.07
CA LEU A 42 -26.64 -5.10 -2.83
C LEU A 42 -26.13 -6.10 -1.79
N CYS A 43 -27.00 -7.02 -1.39
CA CYS A 43 -26.56 -8.32 -0.90
C CYS A 43 -25.85 -9.00 -2.08
N CYS A 44 -24.52 -8.86 -2.14
CA CYS A 44 -23.73 -9.65 -3.08
C CYS A 44 -23.71 -11.10 -2.60
N SER A 45 -24.17 -11.98 -3.48
CA SER A 45 -24.10 -13.43 -3.36
C SER A 45 -22.67 -13.89 -3.01
N PRO A 46 -22.48 -14.83 -2.07
CA PRO A 46 -21.19 -15.45 -1.85
C PRO A 46 -20.85 -16.36 -3.06
N SER A 47 -19.61 -16.27 -3.54
CA SER A 47 -18.99 -17.22 -4.48
C SER A 47 -19.04 -18.66 -3.92
N PRO A 48 -19.07 -19.69 -4.77
CA PRO A 48 -19.45 -21.04 -4.38
C PRO A 48 -18.35 -21.69 -3.53
N THR A 49 -18.66 -22.00 -2.27
CA THR A 49 -17.93 -22.99 -1.49
C THR A 49 -18.47 -24.39 -1.82
N PRO A 50 -17.65 -25.45 -1.77
CA PRO A 50 -18.10 -26.79 -2.10
C PRO A 50 -18.98 -27.36 -0.97
N ASN A 51 -20.17 -27.79 -1.37
CA ASN A 51 -21.15 -28.67 -0.71
C ASN A 51 -21.57 -28.40 0.76
N PRO A 52 -22.89 -28.30 1.04
CA PRO A 52 -23.41 -28.15 2.41
C PRO A 52 -23.46 -29.51 3.12
N PRO A 53 -23.29 -29.58 4.47
CA PRO A 53 -23.82 -30.71 5.21
C PRO A 53 -25.34 -30.57 5.37
N SER A 54 -25.99 -31.71 5.28
CA SER A 54 -27.43 -31.96 5.35
C SER A 54 -28.13 -31.32 6.55
N SER A 55 -29.25 -30.65 6.24
CA SER A 55 -30.47 -30.46 7.04
C SER A 55 -30.43 -30.83 8.53
N SER A 56 -30.49 -29.80 9.38
CA SER A 56 -31.27 -29.86 10.61
C SER A 56 -31.96 -28.51 10.83
N SER A 57 -33.29 -28.55 10.83
CA SER A 57 -34.17 -27.43 11.18
C SER A 57 -34.04 -27.15 12.67
N SER A 58 -33.22 -26.18 13.05
CA SER A 58 -33.21 -25.64 14.40
C SER A 58 -34.11 -24.41 14.45
N SER A 59 -35.14 -24.47 15.29
CA SER A 59 -35.96 -23.32 15.67
C SER A 59 -35.05 -22.23 16.25
N SER A 60 -34.76 -21.19 15.48
CA SER A 60 -33.94 -20.07 15.93
C SER A 60 -34.65 -19.39 17.12
N SER A 61 -34.04 -19.45 18.30
CA SER A 61 -34.59 -18.77 19.47
C SER A 61 -34.62 -17.25 19.22
N PRO A 62 -35.58 -16.50 19.80
CA PRO A 62 -35.66 -15.05 19.60
C PRO A 62 -34.36 -14.32 20.00
N ILE A 63 -33.61 -14.91 20.93
CA ILE A 63 -32.29 -14.44 21.36
C ILE A 63 -31.25 -14.56 20.25
N GLN A 64 -31.25 -15.66 19.48
CA GLN A 64 -30.35 -15.82 18.34
C GLN A 64 -30.63 -14.80 17.25
N ALA A 65 -31.89 -14.47 16.98
CA ALA A 65 -32.26 -13.44 16.01
C ALA A 65 -31.75 -12.05 16.44
N VAL A 66 -31.84 -11.71 17.72
CA VAL A 66 -31.31 -10.45 18.27
C VAL A 66 -29.78 -10.40 18.18
N ILE A 67 -29.09 -11.50 18.51
CA ILE A 67 -27.63 -11.58 18.40
C ILE A 67 -27.18 -11.39 16.95
N SER A 68 -27.87 -12.04 16.00
CA SER A 68 -27.58 -11.85 14.58
C SER A 68 -27.76 -10.40 14.15
N ILE A 69 -28.82 -9.71 14.59
CA ILE A 69 -29.04 -8.30 14.28
C ILE A 69 -27.94 -7.40 14.86
N LEU A 70 -27.48 -7.69 16.07
CA LEU A 70 -26.41 -6.94 16.73
C LEU A 70 -25.04 -7.13 16.04
N GLN A 71 -24.81 -8.27 15.38
CA GLN A 71 -23.56 -8.57 14.67
C GLN A 71 -23.48 -7.94 13.27
N ILE A 72 -24.62 -7.60 12.65
CA ILE A 72 -24.67 -7.04 11.28
C ILE A 72 -23.79 -5.79 11.12
N ILE A 73 -23.82 -4.87 12.09
CA ILE A 73 -23.10 -3.59 12.00
C ILE A 73 -21.58 -3.78 12.18
N PRO A 74 -21.10 -4.52 13.21
CA PRO A 74 -19.69 -4.91 13.31
C PRO A 74 -19.16 -5.64 12.07
N ASP A 75 -19.86 -6.69 11.61
CA ASP A 75 -19.43 -7.51 10.48
C ASP A 75 -19.36 -6.70 9.18
N TRP A 76 -20.33 -5.80 8.98
CA TRP A 76 -20.31 -4.85 7.88
C TRP A 76 -19.08 -3.93 7.94
N ALA A 77 -18.78 -3.36 9.11
CA ALA A 77 -17.64 -2.46 9.28
C ALA A 77 -16.30 -3.19 9.03
N ASP A 78 -16.18 -4.44 9.51
CA ASP A 78 -15.01 -5.29 9.27
C ASP A 78 -14.87 -5.66 7.79
N SER A 79 -15.97 -5.96 7.09
CA SER A 79 -15.95 -6.20 5.64
C SER A 79 -15.44 -4.99 4.84
N ILE A 80 -15.77 -3.77 5.28
CA ILE A 80 -15.27 -2.53 4.65
C ILE A 80 -13.78 -2.35 4.95
N LYS A 81 -13.37 -2.64 6.18
CA LYS A 81 -11.99 -2.56 6.61
C LYS A 81 -11.09 -3.47 5.78
N GLU A 82 -11.54 -4.70 5.54
CA GLU A 82 -10.85 -5.70 4.73
C GLU A 82 -10.80 -5.30 3.24
N ARG A 83 -11.93 -4.88 2.66
CA ARG A 83 -11.97 -4.39 1.26
C ARG A 83 -11.00 -3.25 1.00
N GLY A 84 -10.89 -2.32 1.94
CA GLY A 84 -9.96 -1.22 1.81
C GLY A 84 -8.49 -1.69 1.76
N PHE A 85 -8.11 -2.77 2.47
CA PHE A 85 -6.70 -3.24 2.48
C PHE A 85 -6.27 -3.73 1.10
N ARG A 86 -7.21 -4.22 0.29
CA ARG A 86 -6.98 -4.73 -1.06
C ARG A 86 -6.94 -3.65 -2.14
N GLN A 87 -7.21 -2.39 -1.79
CA GLN A 87 -7.21 -1.30 -2.77
C GLN A 87 -5.79 -0.81 -3.02
N ASN A 88 -5.36 -0.90 -4.28
CA ASN A 88 -4.10 -0.34 -4.74
C ASN A 88 -4.15 1.19 -4.67
N ARG A 89 -3.24 1.78 -3.88
CA ARG A 89 -3.09 3.22 -3.80
C ARG A 89 -2.25 3.70 -4.97
N THR A 90 -2.78 4.65 -5.73
CA THR A 90 -2.02 5.33 -6.79
C THR A 90 -1.06 6.34 -6.20
N LEU A 91 0.07 6.56 -6.85
CA LEU A 91 1.00 7.63 -6.49
C LEU A 91 0.35 9.01 -6.63
N TYR A 92 0.92 9.99 -5.93
CA TYR A 92 0.44 11.36 -5.97
C TYR A 92 1.07 12.08 -7.16
N ASP A 93 0.26 12.33 -8.18
CA ASP A 93 0.70 12.92 -9.45
C ASP A 93 0.49 14.44 -9.46
N HIS A 94 1.13 15.12 -10.43
CA HIS A 94 0.97 16.56 -10.59
C HIS A 94 -0.49 16.97 -10.83
N GLU A 95 -1.24 16.21 -11.61
CA GLU A 95 -2.68 16.47 -11.84
C GLU A 95 -3.47 16.40 -10.53
N LYS A 96 -3.17 15.43 -9.67
CA LYS A 96 -3.76 15.34 -8.33
C LYS A 96 -3.36 16.55 -7.51
N TRP A 97 -2.11 17.01 -7.57
CA TRP A 97 -1.69 18.25 -6.89
C TRP A 97 -2.48 19.48 -7.33
N VAL A 98 -2.67 19.67 -8.64
CA VAL A 98 -3.48 20.77 -9.18
C VAL A 98 -4.93 20.66 -8.68
N HIS A 99 -5.51 19.46 -8.74
CA HIS A 99 -6.86 19.21 -8.24
C HIS A 99 -7.00 19.51 -6.74
N HIS A 100 -5.97 19.21 -5.96
CA HIS A 100 -5.94 19.50 -4.55
C HIS A 100 -5.81 21.01 -4.32
N ARG A 101 -5.08 21.82 -5.11
CA ARG A 101 -4.93 23.27 -4.86
C ARG A 101 -6.25 24.07 -4.71
N SER A 102 -7.38 23.54 -5.21
CA SER A 102 -8.70 24.19 -5.08
C SER A 102 -9.09 24.55 -3.63
N SER A 103 -9.71 25.71 -3.43
CA SER A 103 -10.17 26.16 -2.10
C SER A 103 -11.25 25.26 -1.49
N TYR A 104 -12.04 24.60 -2.35
CA TYR A 104 -13.07 23.61 -1.96
C TYR A 104 -12.48 22.28 -1.47
N ARG A 105 -11.15 22.11 -1.45
CA ARG A 105 -10.46 20.90 -0.98
C ARG A 105 -10.99 20.44 0.37
N HIS A 106 -11.08 21.34 1.36
CA HIS A 106 -11.44 20.97 2.72
C HIS A 106 -12.87 20.43 2.82
N LEU A 107 -13.82 21.06 2.12
CA LEU A 107 -15.21 20.58 2.07
C LEU A 107 -15.32 19.23 1.38
N ARG A 108 -14.63 19.06 0.24
CA ARG A 108 -14.58 17.77 -0.47
C ARG A 108 -14.00 16.70 0.43
N HIS A 109 -12.85 16.96 1.06
CA HIS A 109 -12.21 16.00 1.94
C HIS A 109 -13.06 15.67 3.15
N PHE A 110 -13.72 16.65 3.78
CA PHE A 110 -14.63 16.41 4.89
C PHE A 110 -15.77 15.47 4.48
N LEU A 111 -16.42 15.75 3.35
CA LEU A 111 -17.52 14.92 2.84
C LEU A 111 -17.03 13.53 2.42
N THR A 112 -15.87 13.42 1.77
CA THR A 112 -15.27 12.12 1.42
C THR A 112 -14.70 11.40 2.65
N SER A 113 -14.35 12.11 3.72
CA SER A 113 -13.83 11.52 4.96
C SER A 113 -14.88 10.66 5.63
N LEU A 114 -16.17 11.02 5.51
CA LEU A 114 -17.28 10.18 5.96
C LEU A 114 -17.36 8.82 5.24
N SER A 115 -16.76 8.71 4.04
CA SER A 115 -16.59 7.45 3.32
C SER A 115 -15.24 6.75 3.62
N SER A 116 -14.40 7.33 4.46
CA SER A 116 -13.12 6.76 4.85
C SER A 116 -13.31 5.53 5.73
N ARG A 117 -12.46 4.53 5.50
CA ARG A 117 -12.40 3.30 6.32
C ARG A 117 -12.32 3.60 7.82
N VAL A 118 -11.55 4.61 8.21
CA VAL A 118 -11.35 4.95 9.63
C VAL A 118 -12.67 5.38 10.27
N ILE A 119 -13.42 6.27 9.61
CA ILE A 119 -14.71 6.73 10.11
C ILE A 119 -15.73 5.59 10.11
N LEU A 120 -15.77 4.80 9.03
CA LEU A 120 -16.66 3.64 8.94
C LEU A 120 -16.36 2.59 10.02
N SER A 121 -15.10 2.41 10.40
CA SER A 121 -14.70 1.51 11.49
C SER A 121 -15.09 2.00 12.89
N LEU A 122 -15.34 3.31 13.05
CA LEU A 122 -15.80 3.90 14.31
C LEU A 122 -17.33 3.84 14.47
N ILE A 123 -18.07 3.49 13.42
CA ILE A 123 -19.54 3.44 13.46
C ILE A 123 -20.06 2.46 14.53
N PRO A 124 -19.60 1.20 14.63
CA PRO A 124 -20.11 0.27 15.65
C PRO A 124 -19.95 0.78 17.10
N PRO A 125 -18.76 1.22 17.56
CA PRO A 125 -18.63 1.73 18.94
C PRO A 125 -19.41 3.02 19.14
N VAL A 126 -19.43 3.94 18.18
CA VAL A 126 -20.21 5.19 18.29
C VAL A 126 -21.70 4.89 18.41
N ILE A 127 -22.25 4.01 17.58
CA ILE A 127 -23.65 3.60 17.67
C ILE A 127 -23.95 3.01 19.05
N ALA A 128 -23.10 2.10 19.55
CA ALA A 128 -23.29 1.50 20.87
C ALA A 128 -23.35 2.56 21.99
N PHE A 129 -22.40 3.51 22.03
CA PHE A 129 -22.41 4.60 23.01
C PHE A 129 -23.60 5.53 22.85
N THR A 130 -24.01 5.84 21.62
CA THR A 130 -25.19 6.68 21.37
C THR A 130 -26.48 6.00 21.81
N LEU A 131 -26.63 4.69 21.59
CA LEU A 131 -27.80 3.94 22.06
C LEU A 131 -27.88 3.95 23.59
N VAL A 132 -26.77 3.72 24.29
CA VAL A 132 -26.71 3.83 25.75
C VAL A 132 -27.07 5.24 26.22
N ALA A 133 -26.54 6.27 25.56
CA ALA A 133 -26.87 7.66 25.89
C ALA A 133 -28.36 7.97 25.67
N VAL A 134 -28.96 7.50 24.57
CA VAL A 134 -30.39 7.64 24.28
C VAL A 134 -31.25 6.94 25.33
N VAL A 135 -30.88 5.72 25.75
CA VAL A 135 -31.58 4.99 26.81
C VAL A 135 -31.55 5.78 28.12
N ILE A 136 -30.37 6.24 28.55
CA ILE A 136 -30.23 7.03 29.79
C ILE A 136 -31.01 8.35 29.71
N ALA A 137 -30.92 9.05 28.57
CA ALA A 137 -31.65 10.31 28.36
C ALA A 137 -33.17 10.09 28.40
N SER A 138 -33.67 9.07 27.71
CA SER A 138 -35.09 8.72 27.69
C SER A 138 -35.62 8.32 29.08
N TYR A 139 -34.84 7.55 29.85
CA TYR A 139 -35.15 7.22 31.24
C TYR A 139 -35.25 8.48 32.10
N ASN A 140 -34.24 9.35 32.05
CA ASN A 140 -34.23 10.59 32.83
C ASN A 140 -35.40 11.52 32.45
N SER A 141 -35.77 11.59 31.15
CA SER A 141 -36.94 12.33 30.69
C SER A 141 -38.27 11.71 31.20
N ALA A 142 -38.40 10.38 31.20
CA ALA A 142 -39.59 9.70 31.70
C ALA A 142 -39.80 9.89 33.21
N VAL A 143 -38.71 9.89 33.99
CA VAL A 143 -38.73 10.24 35.43
C VAL A 143 -39.14 11.70 35.61
N SER A 144 -38.59 12.63 34.83
CA SER A 144 -38.91 14.06 34.92
C SER A 144 -40.37 14.39 34.56
N LEU A 145 -41.00 13.57 33.71
CA LEU A 145 -42.41 13.73 33.32
C LEU A 145 -43.38 13.00 34.26
N ASN A 146 -42.90 12.44 35.38
CA ASN A 146 -43.67 11.63 36.33
C ASN A 146 -44.39 10.42 35.70
N TRP A 147 -43.88 9.91 34.57
CA TRP A 147 -44.46 8.72 33.95
C TRP A 147 -44.11 7.44 34.72
N LEU A 148 -43.01 7.47 35.48
CA LEU A 148 -42.54 6.38 36.33
C LEU A 148 -42.93 6.62 37.80
N PRO A 149 -43.19 5.56 38.59
CA PRO A 149 -43.45 5.68 40.02
C PRO A 149 -42.28 6.38 40.75
N GLY A 150 -42.59 7.20 41.76
CA GLY A 150 -41.61 8.04 42.47
C GLY A 150 -40.50 7.32 43.25
N PHE A 151 -40.39 5.99 43.13
CA PHE A 151 -39.29 5.20 43.68
C PHE A 151 -38.01 5.27 42.81
N PHE A 152 -38.12 5.64 41.53
CA PHE A 152 -36.98 5.64 40.60
C PHE A 152 -36.15 6.94 40.68
N PRO A 153 -34.84 6.90 41.03
CA PRO A 153 -34.00 8.09 41.09
C PRO A 153 -33.49 8.53 39.71
N VAL A 154 -33.20 9.83 39.56
CA VAL A 154 -32.57 10.41 38.37
C VAL A 154 -31.10 9.99 38.31
N LEU A 155 -30.65 9.45 37.18
CA LEU A 155 -29.26 9.04 36.99
C LEU A 155 -28.39 10.29 36.76
N ARG A 156 -27.38 10.49 37.63
CA ARG A 156 -26.40 11.58 37.54
C ARG A 156 -24.99 11.00 37.50
N SER A 157 -24.13 11.57 36.66
CA SER A 157 -22.70 11.26 36.64
C SER A 157 -21.91 12.47 37.12
N SER A 158 -20.87 12.24 37.93
CA SER A 158 -19.91 13.28 38.31
C SER A 158 -19.05 13.67 37.12
N THR A 159 -18.75 14.97 36.97
CA THR A 159 -17.89 15.52 35.90
C THR A 159 -16.40 15.44 36.25
N LEU A 160 -16.06 15.27 37.54
CA LEU A 160 -14.68 15.28 38.02
C LEU A 160 -13.79 14.20 37.37
N PRO A 161 -14.22 12.92 37.23
CA PRO A 161 -13.40 11.90 36.57
C PRO A 161 -13.10 12.27 35.11
N TYR A 162 -14.05 12.87 34.40
CA TYR A 162 -13.86 13.31 33.02
C TYR A 162 -12.84 14.46 32.92
N GLN A 163 -12.91 15.44 33.82
CA GLN A 163 -11.98 16.57 33.85
C GLN A 163 -10.54 16.15 34.12
N LEU A 164 -10.34 15.16 35.00
CA LEU A 164 -9.01 14.66 35.34
C LEU A 164 -8.44 13.74 34.26
N THR A 165 -9.30 12.92 33.63
CA THR A 165 -8.84 11.91 32.65
C THR A 165 -8.68 12.46 31.24
N ALA A 166 -9.47 13.46 30.83
CA ALA A 166 -9.44 13.97 29.46
C ALA A 166 -8.06 14.51 29.03
N PRO A 167 -7.34 15.34 29.82
CA PRO A 167 -5.99 15.79 29.48
C PRO A 167 -4.98 14.64 29.40
N ALA A 168 -5.09 13.66 30.30
CA ALA A 168 -4.22 12.49 30.32
C ALA A 168 -4.41 11.63 29.05
N LEU A 169 -5.66 11.37 28.65
CA LEU A 169 -5.99 10.66 27.42
C LEU A 169 -5.52 11.42 26.18
N ALA A 170 -5.67 12.75 26.15
CA ALA A 170 -5.21 13.59 25.05
C ALA A 170 -3.69 13.52 24.88
N LEU A 171 -2.93 13.62 25.98
CA LEU A 171 -1.47 13.55 25.96
C LEU A 171 -0.97 12.16 25.55
N LEU A 172 -1.58 11.09 26.07
CA LEU A 172 -1.27 9.71 25.64
C LEU A 172 -1.56 9.50 24.14
N LEU A 173 -2.63 10.10 23.63
CA LEU A 173 -2.97 10.02 22.21
C LEU A 173 -1.91 10.72 21.35
N VAL A 174 -1.46 11.92 21.74
CA VAL A 174 -0.40 12.65 21.02
C VAL A 174 0.89 11.83 20.96
N PHE A 175 1.36 11.29 22.10
CA PHE A 175 2.56 10.46 22.11
C PHE A 175 2.41 9.19 21.26
N ARG A 176 1.22 8.58 21.28
CA ARG A 176 0.93 7.42 20.42
C ARG A 176 0.95 7.78 18.94
N THR A 177 0.39 8.93 18.54
CA THR A 177 0.37 9.36 17.14
C THR A 177 1.76 9.74 16.65
N GLU A 178 2.56 10.42 17.47
CA GLU A 178 3.96 10.76 17.15
C GLU A 178 4.81 9.49 16.95
N ALA A 179 4.73 8.53 17.87
CA ALA A 179 5.46 7.27 17.74
C ALA A 179 5.01 6.47 16.50
N SER A 180 3.70 6.48 16.19
CA SER A 180 3.17 5.82 14.99
C SER A 180 3.65 6.51 13.71
N TYR A 181 3.74 7.84 13.72
CA TYR A 181 4.25 8.62 12.60
C TYR A 181 5.74 8.38 12.36
N SER A 182 6.56 8.31 13.42
CA SER A 182 8.00 7.97 13.30
C SER A 182 8.20 6.63 12.60
N ARG A 183 7.48 5.59 13.02
CA ARG A 183 7.55 4.25 12.40
C ARG A 183 7.13 4.24 10.94
N PHE A 184 6.08 5.00 10.59
CA PHE A 184 5.65 5.15 9.20
C PHE A 184 6.74 5.83 8.35
N GLU A 185 7.34 6.89 8.87
CA GLU A 185 8.37 7.65 8.18
C GLU A 185 9.68 6.83 8.03
N GLU A 186 10.07 6.06 9.05
CA GLU A 186 11.16 5.10 8.98
C GLU A 186 10.93 4.04 7.89
N GLY A 187 9.73 3.46 7.83
CA GLY A 187 9.36 2.51 6.77
C GLY A 187 9.44 3.13 5.37
N ARG A 188 8.96 4.37 5.20
CA ARG A 188 9.05 5.11 3.94
C ARG A 188 10.50 5.39 3.54
N LYS A 189 11.36 5.80 4.48
CA LYS A 189 12.79 6.02 4.26
C LYS A 189 13.48 4.71 3.84
N ALA A 190 13.21 3.61 4.54
CA ALA A 190 13.77 2.29 4.20
C ALA A 190 13.36 1.84 2.79
N TRP A 191 12.08 1.98 2.43
CA TRP A 191 11.61 1.68 1.08
C TRP A 191 12.26 2.55 0.00
N THR A 192 12.46 3.84 0.30
CA THR A 192 13.16 4.76 -0.61
C THR A 192 14.62 4.35 -0.81
N LYS A 193 15.31 3.94 0.27
CA LYS A 193 16.68 3.39 0.19
C LYS A 193 16.76 2.15 -0.70
N VAL A 194 15.81 1.23 -0.58
CA VAL A 194 15.74 0.02 -1.44
C VAL A 194 15.60 0.39 -2.92
N ILE A 195 14.72 1.33 -3.26
CA ILE A 195 14.53 1.78 -4.65
C ILE A 195 15.79 2.49 -5.17
N ALA A 196 16.40 3.36 -4.37
CA ALA A 196 17.63 4.05 -4.74
C ALA A 196 18.77 3.05 -5.00
N GLY A 197 19.01 2.12 -4.06
CA GLY A 197 20.04 1.09 -4.18
C GLY A 197 19.81 0.18 -5.40
N ALA A 198 18.58 -0.24 -5.68
CA ALA A 198 18.27 -1.03 -6.87
C ALA A 198 18.58 -0.26 -8.17
N ASN A 199 18.24 1.03 -8.24
CA ASN A 199 18.53 1.87 -9.40
C ASN A 199 20.03 2.14 -9.58
N ASP A 200 20.75 2.44 -8.50
CA ASP A 200 22.19 2.68 -8.55
C ASP A 200 22.94 1.42 -8.95
N PHE A 201 22.55 0.27 -8.41
CA PHE A 201 23.13 -1.01 -8.78
C PHE A 201 22.85 -1.36 -10.26
N ALA A 202 21.61 -1.15 -10.73
CA ALA A 202 21.27 -1.32 -12.14
C ALA A 202 22.11 -0.40 -13.04
N ARG A 203 22.29 0.88 -12.67
CA ARG A 203 23.14 1.83 -13.39
C ARG A 203 24.58 1.35 -13.47
N GLN A 204 25.15 0.90 -12.35
CA GLN A 204 26.53 0.40 -12.32
C GLN A 204 26.73 -0.83 -13.21
N ILE A 205 25.77 -1.75 -13.25
CA ILE A 205 25.81 -2.93 -14.15
C ILE A 205 25.68 -2.51 -15.61
N ILE A 206 24.80 -1.54 -15.91
CA ILE A 206 24.63 -1.01 -17.27
C ILE A 206 25.95 -0.43 -17.78
N SER A 207 26.68 0.32 -16.94
CA SER A 207 27.98 0.91 -17.29
C SER A 207 29.16 -0.06 -17.24
N ALA A 208 29.14 -1.07 -16.37
CA ALA A 208 30.28 -1.98 -16.19
C ALA A 208 30.35 -3.10 -17.24
N VAL A 209 29.21 -3.49 -17.83
CA VAL A 209 29.13 -4.60 -18.78
C VAL A 209 28.96 -4.05 -20.20
N GLU A 210 30.07 -3.86 -20.92
CA GLU A 210 30.09 -3.34 -22.31
C GLU A 210 30.14 -4.44 -23.39
N ASN A 211 30.53 -5.67 -23.02
CA ASN A 211 30.75 -6.76 -23.98
C ASN A 211 29.44 -7.37 -24.52
N SER A 212 29.37 -7.58 -25.84
CA SER A 212 28.21 -8.16 -26.54
C SER A 212 27.94 -9.63 -26.22
N GLY A 213 28.97 -10.39 -25.79
CA GLY A 213 28.86 -11.80 -25.43
C GLY A 213 27.98 -12.08 -24.20
N ASP A 214 27.90 -11.13 -23.26
CA ASP A 214 27.18 -11.31 -21.98
C ASP A 214 25.82 -10.60 -21.96
N ALA A 215 25.32 -10.16 -23.13
CA ALA A 215 24.10 -9.35 -23.23
C ALA A 215 22.87 -10.02 -22.58
N GLN A 216 22.76 -11.35 -22.68
CA GLN A 216 21.64 -12.10 -22.12
C GLN A 216 21.72 -12.24 -20.59
N LEU A 217 22.93 -12.44 -20.04
CA LEU A 217 23.17 -12.45 -18.59
C LEU A 217 22.97 -11.05 -17.99
N LYS A 218 23.43 -9.99 -18.67
CA LYS A 218 23.18 -8.61 -18.29
C LYS A 218 21.68 -8.31 -18.19
N LYS A 219 20.91 -8.73 -19.20
CA LYS A 219 19.45 -8.55 -19.23
C LYS A 219 18.77 -9.30 -18.08
N ALA A 220 19.13 -10.56 -17.85
CA ALA A 220 18.58 -11.36 -16.76
C ALA A 220 18.91 -10.74 -15.39
N LEU A 221 20.14 -10.29 -15.19
CA LEU A 221 20.57 -9.61 -13.96
C LEU A 221 19.76 -8.33 -13.71
N LEU A 222 19.53 -7.50 -14.73
CA LEU A 222 18.68 -6.30 -14.60
C LEU A 222 17.22 -6.66 -14.26
N GLN A 223 16.68 -7.73 -14.84
CA GLN A 223 15.35 -8.22 -14.50
C GLN A 223 15.27 -8.66 -13.03
N TYR A 224 16.28 -9.36 -12.50
CA TYR A 224 16.32 -9.75 -11.09
C TYR A 224 16.42 -8.53 -10.15
N ILE A 225 17.17 -7.49 -10.53
CA ILE A 225 17.28 -6.25 -9.75
C ILE A 225 15.93 -5.54 -9.65
N VAL A 226 15.16 -5.50 -10.74
CA VAL A 226 13.79 -4.95 -10.72
C VAL A 226 12.84 -5.87 -9.95
N ALA A 227 13.06 -7.18 -9.97
CA ALA A 227 12.20 -8.15 -9.31
C ALA A 227 12.34 -8.15 -7.79
N PHE A 228 13.53 -7.79 -7.28
CA PHE A 228 13.79 -7.78 -5.84
C PHE A 228 12.84 -6.84 -5.07
N PRO A 229 12.68 -5.54 -5.43
CA PRO A 229 11.70 -4.67 -4.78
C PRO A 229 10.26 -5.20 -4.91
N VAL A 230 9.88 -5.77 -6.04
CA VAL A 230 8.52 -6.31 -6.25
C VAL A 230 8.27 -7.52 -5.34
N ALA A 231 9.23 -8.43 -5.22
CA ALA A 231 9.14 -9.55 -4.30
C ALA A 231 9.15 -9.13 -2.83
N LEU A 232 9.95 -8.11 -2.48
CA LEU A 232 9.97 -7.53 -1.13
C LEU A 232 8.61 -6.89 -0.79
N LYS A 233 7.99 -6.16 -1.72
CA LYS A 233 6.61 -5.65 -1.57
C LYS A 233 5.65 -6.80 -1.25
N CYS A 234 5.66 -7.85 -2.06
CA CYS A 234 4.77 -9.00 -1.87
C CYS A 234 5.03 -9.75 -0.56
N HIS A 235 6.26 -9.73 -0.06
CA HIS A 235 6.64 -10.37 1.19
C HIS A 235 6.15 -9.58 2.42
N VAL A 236 6.19 -8.24 2.37
CA VAL A 236 5.80 -7.37 3.49
C VAL A 236 4.30 -7.05 3.48
N VAL A 237 3.66 -7.02 2.30
CA VAL A 237 2.24 -6.67 2.14
C VAL A 237 1.36 -7.92 2.11
N TYR A 238 0.51 -8.06 3.11
CA TYR A 238 -0.48 -9.14 3.18
C TYR A 238 -1.43 -9.13 1.98
N GLY A 239 -1.72 -10.31 1.43
CA GLY A 239 -2.68 -10.49 0.33
C GLY A 239 -2.15 -10.14 -1.06
N SER A 240 -0.85 -9.92 -1.23
CA SER A 240 -0.23 -9.73 -2.55
C SER A 240 0.02 -11.06 -3.25
N ASP A 241 -0.36 -11.19 -4.52
CA ASP A 241 -0.02 -12.36 -5.33
C ASP A 241 1.33 -12.17 -6.04
N ILE A 242 2.37 -12.77 -5.47
CA ILE A 242 3.72 -12.71 -6.03
C ILE A 242 3.80 -13.33 -7.44
N ARG A 243 2.99 -14.35 -7.75
CA ARG A 243 3.03 -15.00 -9.06
C ARG A 243 2.60 -14.00 -10.12
N GLN A 244 1.48 -13.32 -9.90
CA GLN A 244 0.92 -12.36 -10.83
C GLN A 244 1.85 -11.15 -11.03
N ASP A 245 2.52 -10.69 -9.97
CA ASP A 245 3.40 -9.53 -10.02
C ASP A 245 4.77 -9.83 -10.69
N LEU A 246 5.29 -11.06 -10.60
CA LEU A 246 6.60 -11.43 -11.17
C LEU A 246 6.54 -12.13 -12.54
N GLN A 247 5.38 -12.65 -12.97
CA GLN A 247 5.26 -13.42 -14.22
C GLN A 247 5.72 -12.67 -15.48
N ASN A 248 5.62 -11.33 -15.47
CA ASN A 248 6.03 -10.49 -16.60
C ASN A 248 7.50 -10.08 -16.55
N LEU A 249 8.18 -10.37 -15.42
CA LEU A 249 9.51 -9.87 -15.12
C LEU A 249 10.56 -10.98 -15.09
N LEU A 250 10.19 -12.18 -14.61
CA LEU A 250 11.02 -13.37 -14.58
C LEU A 250 10.56 -14.40 -15.61
N GLU A 251 11.49 -15.21 -16.11
CA GLU A 251 11.16 -16.42 -16.85
C GLU A 251 10.44 -17.43 -15.94
N LEU A 252 9.57 -18.26 -16.54
CA LEU A 252 8.71 -19.20 -15.81
C LEU A 252 9.53 -20.16 -14.92
N ASP A 253 10.66 -20.63 -15.42
CA ASP A 253 11.54 -21.54 -14.71
C ASP A 253 12.16 -20.92 -13.45
N ASP A 254 12.55 -19.65 -13.54
CA ASP A 254 13.14 -18.90 -12.42
C ASP A 254 12.05 -18.50 -11.41
N LEU A 255 10.87 -18.13 -11.90
CA LEU A 255 9.70 -17.85 -11.09
C LEU A 255 9.30 -19.04 -10.22
N LEU A 256 9.30 -20.26 -10.76
CA LEU A 256 8.96 -21.47 -9.99
C LEU A 256 9.91 -21.70 -8.81
N VAL A 257 11.22 -21.43 -8.99
CA VAL A 257 12.20 -21.53 -7.91
C VAL A 257 11.92 -20.50 -6.82
N VAL A 258 11.61 -19.26 -7.20
CA VAL A 258 11.26 -18.20 -6.25
C VAL A 258 9.97 -18.54 -5.49
N LEU A 259 8.94 -19.06 -6.18
CA LEU A 259 7.66 -19.44 -5.55
C LEU A 259 7.81 -20.57 -4.53
N ASN A 260 8.69 -21.54 -4.80
CA ASN A 260 9.00 -22.66 -3.92
C ASN A 260 9.89 -22.26 -2.73
N SER A 261 10.54 -21.09 -2.79
CA SER A 261 11.37 -20.61 -1.69
C SER A 261 10.53 -20.06 -0.53
N LYS A 262 11.00 -20.28 0.71
CA LYS A 262 10.39 -19.71 1.92
C LYS A 262 10.60 -18.20 1.98
N HIS A 263 11.84 -17.76 1.73
CA HIS A 263 12.25 -16.36 1.73
C HIS A 263 12.49 -15.86 0.29
N ARG A 264 11.38 -15.50 -0.38
CA ARG A 264 11.33 -15.01 -1.77
C ARG A 264 12.31 -13.88 -2.10
N PRO A 265 12.38 -12.75 -1.35
CA PRO A 265 13.31 -11.67 -1.68
C PRO A 265 14.78 -12.12 -1.55
N SER A 266 15.11 -12.95 -0.56
CA SER A 266 16.45 -13.51 -0.40
C SER A 266 16.83 -14.41 -1.57
N CYS A 267 15.90 -15.23 -2.06
CA CYS A 267 16.12 -16.06 -3.24
C CYS A 267 16.46 -15.22 -4.48
N ILE A 268 15.81 -14.06 -4.67
CA ILE A 268 16.16 -13.16 -5.79
C ILE A 268 17.54 -12.53 -5.60
N ILE A 269 17.94 -12.18 -4.37
CA ILE A 269 19.30 -11.72 -4.09
C ILE A 269 20.33 -12.80 -4.45
N GLU A 270 20.05 -14.07 -4.16
CA GLU A 270 20.91 -15.19 -4.57
C GLU A 270 21.04 -15.26 -6.11
N PHE A 271 19.94 -15.12 -6.86
CA PHE A 271 19.98 -15.05 -8.33
C PHE A 271 20.84 -13.88 -8.83
N ILE A 272 20.73 -12.71 -8.19
CA ILE A 272 21.57 -11.54 -8.48
C ILE A 272 23.05 -11.86 -8.25
N SER A 273 23.40 -12.42 -7.08
CA SER A 273 24.78 -12.76 -6.74
C SER A 273 25.39 -13.80 -7.68
N GLN A 274 24.65 -14.85 -8.04
CA GLN A 274 25.14 -15.87 -8.97
C GLN A 274 25.27 -15.36 -10.40
N SER A 275 24.35 -14.49 -10.85
CA SER A 275 24.45 -13.84 -12.16
C SER A 275 25.68 -12.93 -12.24
N LEU A 276 26.02 -12.22 -11.14
CA LEU A 276 27.22 -11.39 -11.05
C LEU A 276 28.50 -12.23 -11.12
N ARG A 277 28.54 -13.40 -10.49
CA ARG A 277 29.71 -14.30 -10.53
C ARG A 277 29.98 -14.87 -11.93
N LEU A 278 28.94 -15.06 -12.73
CA LEU A 278 29.06 -15.60 -14.09
C LEU A 278 29.39 -14.55 -15.14
N LEU A 279 29.14 -13.27 -14.84
CA LEU A 279 29.62 -12.18 -15.67
C LEU A 279 31.14 -12.12 -15.61
N ASN A 280 31.79 -12.05 -16.77
CA ASN A 280 33.25 -11.97 -16.86
C ASN A 280 33.73 -10.53 -16.57
N LEU A 281 33.48 -10.07 -15.36
CA LEU A 281 33.94 -8.78 -14.85
C LEU A 281 35.34 -8.94 -14.26
N GLU A 282 36.22 -8.03 -14.65
CA GLU A 282 37.56 -7.89 -14.09
C GLU A 282 37.49 -7.73 -12.57
N ASP A 283 38.34 -8.44 -11.83
CA ASP A 283 38.21 -8.59 -10.37
C ASP A 283 38.24 -7.25 -9.63
N SER A 284 38.95 -6.24 -10.17
CA SER A 284 38.97 -4.87 -9.64
C SER A 284 37.61 -4.16 -9.74
N ARG A 285 36.89 -4.32 -10.86
CA ARG A 285 35.54 -3.78 -11.06
C ARG A 285 34.51 -4.53 -10.23
N ARG A 286 34.69 -5.85 -10.05
CA ARG A 286 33.87 -6.69 -9.18
C ARG A 286 33.98 -6.26 -7.71
N ILE A 287 35.20 -6.03 -7.22
CA ILE A 287 35.44 -5.58 -5.84
C ILE A 287 34.89 -4.16 -5.62
N MET A 288 34.98 -3.27 -6.62
CA MET A 288 34.36 -1.94 -6.55
C MET A 288 32.83 -2.01 -6.47
N LEU A 289 32.19 -2.83 -7.32
CA LEU A 289 30.74 -3.07 -7.29
C LEU A 289 30.27 -3.61 -5.93
N VAL A 290 31.02 -4.55 -5.35
CA VAL A 290 30.70 -5.13 -4.03
C VAL A 290 31.01 -4.16 -2.89
N GLY A 291 32.09 -3.38 -2.98
CA GLY A 291 32.51 -2.41 -1.97
C GLY A 291 31.55 -1.22 -1.85
N VAL A 292 31.03 -0.71 -2.97
CA VAL A 292 30.01 0.37 -3.00
C VAL A 292 28.69 -0.07 -2.37
N LEU A 293 28.37 -1.38 -2.38
CA LEU A 293 27.17 -1.94 -1.75
C LEU A 293 27.28 -2.10 -0.23
N ILE A 294 28.49 -2.05 0.34
CA ILE A 294 28.72 -2.27 1.79
C ILE A 294 28.75 -0.96 2.60
N GLU A 295 28.85 0.20 1.94
CA GLU A 295 29.03 1.49 2.64
C GLU A 295 27.78 2.03 3.36
N GLU A 296 26.60 1.44 3.18
CA GLU A 296 25.38 1.82 3.92
C GLU A 296 24.85 0.64 4.77
N PRO A 297 25.51 0.32 5.90
CA PRO A 297 24.96 -0.65 6.83
C PRO A 297 23.74 -0.02 7.52
N PHE A 298 22.57 -0.60 7.28
CA PHE A 298 21.37 -0.36 8.10
C PHE A 298 21.68 -0.81 9.54
N PRO A 299 21.81 0.09 10.53
CA PRO A 299 21.81 -0.36 11.91
C PRO A 299 20.36 -0.54 12.37
N MET A 300 20.21 -1.36 13.41
CA MET A 300 19.01 -1.63 14.20
C MET A 300 18.30 -2.94 13.83
N LEU A 301 18.53 -4.00 14.62
CA LEU A 301 17.56 -5.06 15.03
C LEU A 301 18.29 -6.30 15.65
N PRO A 302 17.57 -7.26 16.28
CA PRO A 302 18.04 -8.08 17.40
C PRO A 302 18.97 -9.20 16.92
N LEU A 303 20.17 -9.25 17.51
CA LEU A 303 21.27 -10.08 17.02
C LEU A 303 20.95 -11.59 16.99
N ASP A 304 20.17 -12.10 17.94
CA ASP A 304 19.97 -13.55 18.06
C ASP A 304 18.97 -14.10 17.02
N ASP A 305 17.86 -13.40 16.78
CA ASP A 305 16.91 -13.76 15.72
C ASP A 305 17.48 -13.51 14.33
N LEU A 306 18.32 -12.47 14.18
CA LEU A 306 19.07 -12.23 12.95
C LEU A 306 20.12 -13.31 12.72
N CYS A 307 20.87 -13.74 13.73
CA CYS A 307 21.85 -14.83 13.61
C CYS A 307 21.18 -16.16 13.24
N ASN A 308 20.06 -16.51 13.87
CA ASN A 308 19.31 -17.72 13.53
C ASN A 308 18.68 -17.63 12.13
N SER A 309 18.13 -16.47 11.77
CA SER A 309 17.61 -16.24 10.42
C SER A 309 18.73 -16.26 9.38
N VAL A 310 19.90 -15.69 9.67
CA VAL A 310 21.08 -15.70 8.80
C VAL A 310 21.60 -17.12 8.64
N GLN A 311 21.72 -17.90 9.72
CA GLN A 311 22.18 -19.29 9.64
C GLN A 311 21.22 -20.18 8.84
N THR A 312 19.91 -19.97 9.00
CA THR A 312 18.88 -20.65 8.19
C THR A 312 18.92 -20.19 6.74
N ASN A 313 19.06 -18.88 6.49
CA ASN A 313 19.16 -18.33 5.15
C ASN A 313 20.44 -18.79 4.44
N VAL A 314 21.57 -18.87 5.13
CA VAL A 314 22.87 -19.30 4.58
C VAL A 314 22.85 -20.80 4.25
N SER A 315 22.29 -21.64 5.12
CA SER A 315 22.15 -23.07 4.84
C SER A 315 21.17 -23.35 3.69
N GLU A 316 20.05 -22.62 3.62
CA GLU A 316 19.14 -22.66 2.47
C GLU A 316 19.79 -22.13 1.19
N ALA A 317 20.57 -21.06 1.26
CA ALA A 317 21.29 -20.47 0.13
C ALA A 317 22.35 -21.43 -0.44
N LEU A 318 23.10 -22.12 0.43
CA LEU A 318 24.07 -23.14 0.02
C LEU A 318 23.42 -24.34 -0.69
N ALA A 319 22.22 -24.74 -0.27
CA ALA A 319 21.47 -25.79 -0.95
C ALA A 319 20.94 -25.33 -2.33
N ARG A 320 20.56 -24.05 -2.45
CA ARG A 320 20.05 -23.45 -3.71
C ARG A 320 21.14 -23.11 -4.70
N GLU A 321 22.33 -22.76 -4.24
CA GLU A 321 23.48 -22.39 -5.06
C GLU A 321 23.76 -23.41 -6.17
N LYS A 322 23.72 -24.71 -5.85
CA LYS A 322 23.95 -25.79 -6.84
C LYS A 322 22.88 -25.83 -7.94
N LEU A 323 21.62 -25.56 -7.59
CA LEU A 323 20.49 -25.56 -8.53
C LEU A 323 20.51 -24.31 -9.43
N ILE A 324 20.81 -23.15 -8.85
CA ILE A 324 20.92 -21.88 -9.57
C ILE A 324 22.13 -21.90 -10.51
N GLN A 325 23.29 -22.42 -10.05
CA GLN A 325 24.47 -22.58 -10.90
C GLN A 325 24.21 -23.50 -12.09
N ALA A 326 23.49 -24.61 -11.90
CA ALA A 326 23.11 -25.51 -13.00
C ALA A 326 22.20 -24.81 -14.03
N ARG A 327 21.24 -24.00 -13.57
CA ARG A 327 20.31 -23.23 -14.43
C ARG A 327 21.04 -22.14 -15.23
N LEU A 328 21.90 -21.37 -14.58
CA LEU A 328 22.63 -20.30 -15.25
C LEU A 328 23.72 -20.84 -16.20
N ALA A 329 24.35 -21.97 -15.86
CA ALA A 329 25.24 -22.68 -16.78
C ALA A 329 24.51 -23.24 -18.02
N ALA A 330 23.24 -23.64 -17.88
CA ALA A 330 22.40 -24.01 -19.02
C ALA A 330 22.05 -22.79 -19.89
N LYS A 331 21.75 -21.62 -19.29
CA LYS A 331 21.56 -20.37 -20.03
C LYS A 331 22.82 -19.89 -20.75
N GLY A 332 24.00 -20.09 -20.15
CA GLY A 332 25.28 -19.74 -20.76
C GLY A 332 25.75 -20.69 -21.86
N LYS A 333 25.14 -21.87 -22.04
CA LYS A 333 25.54 -22.90 -23.02
C LYS A 333 24.78 -22.87 -24.36
N ILE A 334 23.77 -22.01 -24.50
CA ILE A 334 23.09 -21.77 -25.78
C ILE A 334 23.78 -20.52 -26.38
N GLN A 335 24.75 -20.53 -27.32
CA GLN A 335 25.11 -21.36 -28.49
C GLN A 335 26.61 -21.06 -28.88
N PRO A 336 27.34 -21.82 -29.76
CA PRO A 336 27.00 -22.08 -31.16
C PRO A 336 27.17 -23.54 -31.63
N GLU A 337 26.06 -24.24 -31.89
CA GLU A 337 26.00 -25.35 -32.86
C GLU A 337 24.89 -25.02 -33.87
N GLN A 338 25.20 -24.08 -34.75
CA GLN A 338 24.73 -24.08 -36.14
C GLN A 338 25.87 -23.51 -36.99
N GLN A 339 26.99 -24.24 -37.01
CA GLN A 339 28.01 -24.07 -38.02
C GLN A 339 28.68 -25.43 -38.27
N PHE A 340 27.98 -26.30 -39.00
CA PHE A 340 28.62 -27.39 -39.74
C PHE A 340 28.23 -27.29 -41.22
N GLN A 341 29.26 -27.32 -42.05
CA GLN A 341 29.29 -27.10 -43.49
C GLN A 341 28.49 -28.16 -44.27
N ASN A 342 27.88 -27.78 -45.40
CA ASN A 342 28.18 -28.29 -46.74
C ASN A 342 27.10 -27.92 -47.77
N GLY A 343 27.51 -27.38 -48.92
CA GLY A 343 26.69 -27.36 -50.13
C GLY A 343 26.86 -26.16 -51.06
N GLN A 344 28.01 -26.02 -51.73
CA GLN A 344 28.00 -25.44 -53.08
C GLN A 344 27.67 -26.55 -54.08
N PRO A 345 26.70 -26.37 -54.99
CA PRO A 345 26.74 -27.03 -56.28
C PRO A 345 27.36 -26.11 -57.33
N LYS A 346 28.31 -26.68 -58.08
CA LYS A 346 28.76 -26.17 -59.38
C LYS A 346 27.57 -26.18 -60.35
N SER A 347 27.32 -25.05 -61.02
CA SER A 347 27.23 -24.98 -62.48
C SER A 347 27.25 -23.53 -62.95
#